data_AF-A0A962MSI3-F1
#
_entry.id   AF-A0A962MSI3-F1
#
_cell.length_a   1.000
_cell.length_b   1.000
_cell.length_c   1.000
_cell.angle_alpha   90.00
_cell.angle_beta   90.00
_cell.angle_gamma   90.00
#
_symmetry.space_group_name_H-M   'P 1'
#
loop_
_entity.id
_entity.type
_entity.pdbx_description
1 polymer ?
#
loop_
_entity_poly.entity_id
_entity_poly.type
_entity_poly.pdbx_seq_one_letter_code
_entity_poly.pdbx_strand_id
1 'polypeptide(L)'
;MTSDGKVLYGIVPEGTICEKRLPIEGSVTVVPAKAISTSKSNNKRLGIFSCDGRRYCSQMNSRAEAEFFLKNCPNTQMDGDHDGVPCESDSRF
;
A
#
# COMPACT_ATOMS: atom_id res chain seq x y z
N MET A 1 25.92 26.76 -15.69
CA MET A 1 26.22 26.73 -17.14
C MET A 1 24.89 26.81 -17.86
N THR A 2 24.80 27.66 -18.88
CA THR A 2 23.59 27.73 -19.74
C THR A 2 23.48 26.47 -20.61
N SER A 3 22.32 26.23 -21.23
CA SER A 3 22.08 25.12 -22.17
C SER A 3 23.13 25.02 -23.28
N ASP A 4 23.69 26.16 -23.67
CA ASP A 4 24.73 26.29 -24.71
C ASP A 4 26.16 26.19 -24.15
N GLY A 5 26.31 25.72 -22.91
CA GLY A 5 27.61 25.51 -22.27
C GLY A 5 28.35 26.79 -21.87
N LYS A 6 27.78 27.98 -22.10
CA LYS A 6 28.42 29.25 -21.73
C LYS A 6 28.30 29.49 -20.22
N VAL A 7 29.43 29.85 -19.62
CA VAL A 7 29.52 30.35 -18.25
C VAL A 7 29.40 31.88 -18.32
N LEU A 8 28.35 32.42 -17.71
CA LEU A 8 28.18 33.86 -17.58
C LEU A 8 28.85 34.32 -16.27
N TYR A 9 29.65 35.38 -16.35
CA TYR A 9 30.23 36.06 -15.19
C TYR A 9 29.53 37.41 -15.04
N GLY A 10 29.02 37.73 -13.84
CA GLY A 10 28.29 38.97 -13.55
C GLY A 10 26.86 38.76 -13.05
N ILE A 11 26.04 39.81 -13.10
CA ILE A 11 24.62 39.78 -12.68
C ILE A 11 23.84 38.92 -13.69
N VAL A 12 23.16 37.90 -13.19
CA VAL A 12 22.35 36.99 -14.00
C VAL A 12 21.12 37.74 -14.52
N PRO A 13 20.82 37.72 -15.84
CA PRO A 13 19.66 38.41 -16.40
C PRO A 13 18.34 37.95 -15.77
N GLU A 14 17.38 38.87 -15.66
CA GLU A 14 16.04 38.55 -15.19
C GLU A 14 15.38 37.48 -16.08
N GLY A 15 14.73 36.50 -15.47
CA GLY A 15 14.14 35.35 -16.17
C GLY A 15 15.05 34.14 -16.35
N THR A 16 16.29 34.18 -15.84
CA THR A 16 17.15 33.00 -15.85
C THR A 16 16.69 31.97 -14.82
N ILE A 17 16.27 30.79 -15.28
CA ILE A 17 15.85 29.69 -14.41
C ILE A 17 17.02 28.74 -14.17
N CYS A 18 17.44 28.60 -12.92
CA CYS A 18 18.47 27.65 -12.50
C CYS A 18 17.84 26.30 -12.13
N GLU A 19 17.84 25.32 -13.05
CA GLU A 19 17.49 23.93 -12.71
C GLU A 19 18.73 23.14 -12.28
N LYS A 20 18.69 22.61 -11.05
CA LYS A 20 19.67 21.63 -10.58
C LYS A 20 19.16 20.23 -10.90
N ARG A 21 19.72 19.60 -11.94
CA ARG A 21 19.46 18.18 -12.24
C ARG A 21 20.41 17.32 -11.41
N LEU A 22 19.84 16.54 -10.50
CA LEU A 22 20.54 15.52 -9.74
C LEU A 22 20.12 14.16 -10.31
N PRO A 23 21.04 13.21 -10.47
CA PRO A 23 20.64 11.83 -10.71
C PRO A 23 19.75 11.37 -9.56
N ILE A 24 18.66 10.70 -9.89
CA ILE A 24 17.85 10.03 -8.89
C ILE A 24 18.65 8.88 -8.30
N GLU A 25 18.87 8.90 -6.99
CA GLU A 25 19.41 7.76 -6.25
C GLU A 25 18.29 6.71 -6.11
N GLY A 26 17.97 6.02 -7.22
CA GLY A 26 16.87 5.04 -7.26
C GLY A 26 16.59 4.49 -8.66
N SER A 27 15.74 3.46 -8.72
CA SER A 27 15.24 2.91 -9.99
C SER A 27 13.84 3.44 -10.26
N VAL A 28 13.67 4.17 -11.37
CA VAL A 28 12.33 4.51 -11.87
C VAL A 28 11.80 3.33 -12.66
N THR A 29 10.71 2.75 -12.18
CA THR A 29 9.94 1.76 -12.94
C THR A 29 8.73 2.44 -13.56
N VAL A 30 8.61 2.35 -14.89
CA VAL A 30 7.46 2.87 -15.62
C VAL A 30 6.43 1.76 -15.69
N VAL A 31 5.32 1.91 -14.96
CA VAL A 31 4.21 0.94 -15.00
C VAL A 31 3.02 1.51 -15.80
N PRO A 32 2.30 0.68 -16.57
CA PRO A 32 1.14 1.11 -17.33
C PRO A 32 0.00 1.55 -16.40
N ALA A 33 -0.76 2.58 -16.80
CA ALA A 33 -1.86 3.14 -16.01
C ALA A 33 -2.94 2.09 -15.63
N LYS A 34 -3.05 0.99 -16.38
CA LYS A 34 -3.97 -0.12 -16.10
C LYS A 34 -3.60 -0.95 -14.86
N ALA A 35 -2.35 -0.85 -14.39
CA ALA A 35 -1.92 -1.45 -13.11
C ALA A 35 -2.40 -0.63 -11.89
N ILE A 36 -2.92 0.58 -12.09
CA ILE A 36 -3.52 1.44 -11.07
C ILE A 36 -5.03 1.23 -11.12
N SER A 37 -5.49 0.01 -10.86
CA SER A 37 -6.92 -0.29 -10.81
C SER A 37 -7.20 -1.40 -9.82
N THR A 38 -6.87 -1.17 -8.54
CA THR A 38 -7.54 -1.77 -7.37
C THR A 38 -7.04 -1.12 -6.08
N SER A 39 -7.49 0.10 -5.83
CA SER A 39 -7.49 0.64 -4.47
C SER A 39 -8.75 1.48 -4.26
N LYS A 40 -9.88 0.78 -4.10
CA LYS A 40 -10.94 1.30 -3.24
C LYS A 40 -10.30 1.50 -1.86
N SER A 41 -9.92 2.74 -1.58
CA SER A 41 -9.48 3.18 -0.26
C SER A 41 -10.65 3.03 0.71
N ASN A 42 -10.82 1.82 1.24
CA ASN A 42 -11.36 1.68 2.58
C ASN A 42 -10.14 1.78 3.49
N ASN A 43 -9.99 2.95 4.12
CA ASN A 43 -9.07 3.22 5.21
C ASN A 43 -9.44 2.33 6.42
N LYS A 44 -9.29 1.02 6.27
CA LYS A 44 -9.33 0.05 7.35
C LYS A 44 -7.88 -0.20 7.67
N ARG A 45 -7.43 0.23 8.86
CA ARG A 45 -6.06 0.06 9.32
C ARG A 45 -5.61 -1.38 9.01
N LEU A 46 -4.80 -1.56 7.97
CA LEU A 46 -4.09 -2.79 7.73
C LEU A 46 -3.04 -2.87 8.83
N GLY A 47 -3.49 -3.28 10.02
CA GLY A 47 -2.60 -3.90 10.98
C GLY A 47 -1.92 -5.06 10.24
N ILE A 48 -0.61 -5.18 10.40
CA ILE A 48 0.14 -6.30 9.85
C ILE A 48 -0.37 -7.53 10.59
N PHE A 49 -1.34 -8.22 9.99
CA PHE A 49 -1.89 -9.45 10.53
C PHE A 49 -0.93 -10.59 10.17
N SER A 50 -0.52 -11.36 11.16
CA SER A 50 0.34 -12.53 10.98
C SER A 50 -0.36 -13.75 11.53
N CYS A 51 -0.11 -14.92 10.92
CA CYS A 51 -0.63 -16.18 11.40
C CYS A 51 0.05 -16.55 12.72
N ASP A 52 -0.56 -16.18 13.83
CA ASP A 52 -0.07 -16.39 15.21
C ASP A 52 -0.69 -17.64 15.87
N GLY A 53 -1.40 -18.46 15.10
CA GLY A 53 -2.04 -19.68 15.57
C GLY A 53 -3.47 -19.48 16.09
N ARG A 54 -4.03 -18.28 15.97
CA ARG A 54 -5.46 -18.05 16.26
C ARG A 54 -6.36 -18.67 15.21
N ARG A 55 -7.41 -19.35 15.66
CA ARG A 55 -8.31 -20.16 14.79
C ARG A 55 -9.79 -19.84 14.94
N TYR A 56 -10.19 -19.11 15.98
CA TYR A 56 -11.59 -18.89 16.35
C TYR A 56 -11.95 -17.39 16.37
N CYS A 57 -13.23 -17.08 16.16
CA CYS A 57 -13.77 -15.72 16.15
C CYS A 57 -13.64 -14.97 17.48
N SER A 58 -13.67 -15.69 18.59
CA SER A 58 -13.43 -15.12 19.93
C SER A 58 -12.05 -14.46 20.08
N GLN A 59 -11.09 -14.85 19.23
CA GLN A 59 -9.70 -14.38 19.26
C GLN A 59 -9.42 -13.27 18.23
N MET A 60 -10.39 -12.95 17.37
CA MET A 60 -10.28 -11.88 16.38
C MET A 60 -10.85 -10.59 16.95
N ASN A 61 -10.23 -9.46 16.62
CA ASN A 61 -10.70 -8.12 17.04
C ASN A 61 -11.50 -7.42 15.93
N SER A 62 -11.48 -7.93 14.71
CA SER A 62 -12.26 -7.37 13.61
C SER A 62 -12.61 -8.41 12.55
N ARG A 63 -13.71 -8.19 11.83
CA ARG A 63 -14.07 -9.03 10.68
C ARG A 63 -13.02 -9.03 9.55
N ALA A 64 -12.30 -7.91 9.33
CA ALA A 64 -11.23 -7.91 8.32
C ALA A 64 -10.00 -8.73 8.74
N GLU A 65 -9.70 -8.77 10.04
CA GLU A 65 -8.66 -9.65 10.55
C GLU A 65 -9.08 -11.10 10.35
N ALA A 66 -10.34 -11.46 10.65
CA ALA A 66 -10.86 -12.80 10.40
C ALA A 66 -10.82 -13.15 8.89
N GLU A 67 -11.27 -12.25 8.01
CA GLU A 67 -11.18 -12.44 6.55
C GLU A 67 -9.73 -12.61 6.07
N PHE A 68 -8.78 -11.90 6.68
CA PHE A 68 -7.37 -12.08 6.39
C PHE A 68 -6.89 -13.47 6.83
N PHE A 69 -7.21 -13.89 8.04
CA PHE A 69 -6.80 -15.20 8.56
C PHE A 69 -7.39 -16.34 7.74
N LEU A 70 -8.67 -16.25 7.33
CA LEU A 70 -9.32 -17.25 6.48
C LEU A 70 -8.59 -17.44 5.14
N LYS A 71 -8.11 -16.35 4.54
CA LYS A 71 -7.44 -16.37 3.22
C LYS A 71 -5.93 -16.65 3.28
N ASN A 72 -5.27 -16.27 4.37
CA ASN A 72 -3.81 -16.25 4.46
C ASN A 72 -3.24 -17.31 5.42
N CYS A 73 -4.03 -17.82 6.36
CA CYS A 73 -3.56 -18.75 7.40
C CYS A 73 -4.16 -20.14 7.24
N PRO A 74 -3.35 -21.21 7.29
CA PRO A 74 -3.87 -22.58 7.31
C PRO A 74 -4.53 -22.87 8.67
N ASN A 75 -5.48 -23.80 8.69
CA ASN A 75 -6.16 -24.31 9.89
C ASN A 75 -7.17 -23.36 10.56
N THR A 76 -7.73 -22.36 9.88
CA THR A 76 -8.77 -21.51 10.48
C THR A 76 -10.10 -22.27 10.70
N GLN A 77 -10.80 -21.99 11.80
CA GLN A 77 -12.09 -22.59 12.20
C GLN A 77 -13.09 -21.48 12.58
N MET A 78 -13.18 -20.49 11.71
CA MET A 78 -14.00 -19.28 11.89
C MET A 78 -15.15 -19.18 10.90
N ASP A 79 -15.06 -19.96 9.83
CA ASP A 79 -16.05 -20.13 8.78
C ASP A 79 -16.58 -21.57 8.93
N GLY A 80 -17.76 -21.71 9.55
CA GLY A 80 -18.30 -23.01 9.94
C GLY A 80 -19.02 -23.71 8.78
N ASP A 81 -19.64 -22.92 7.91
CA ASP A 81 -20.41 -23.31 6.73
C ASP A 81 -19.62 -23.20 5.42
N HIS A 82 -18.40 -22.67 5.48
CA HIS A 82 -17.42 -22.60 4.38
C HIS A 82 -17.90 -21.73 3.22
N ASP A 83 -18.66 -20.69 3.52
CA ASP A 83 -19.22 -19.76 2.53
C ASP A 83 -18.26 -18.60 2.19
N GLY A 84 -17.14 -18.51 2.92
CA GLY A 84 -16.13 -17.46 2.78
C GLY A 84 -16.36 -16.25 3.67
N VAL A 85 -17.37 -16.26 4.54
CA VAL A 85 -17.66 -15.22 5.53
C VAL A 85 -17.32 -15.72 6.92
N PRO A 86 -16.21 -15.26 7.52
CA PRO A 86 -15.86 -15.68 8.86
C PRO A 86 -16.69 -14.95 9.92
N CYS A 87 -16.99 -15.65 11.01
CA CYS A 87 -17.60 -15.09 12.22
C CYS A 87 -19.02 -14.55 12.06
N GLU A 88 -19.82 -15.09 11.15
CA GLU A 88 -21.22 -14.68 10.97
C GLU A 88 -22.10 -14.90 12.21
N SER A 89 -21.74 -15.89 13.02
CA SER A 89 -22.44 -16.19 14.28
C SER A 89 -22.05 -15.25 15.43
N ASP A 90 -21.06 -14.37 15.25
CA ASP A 90 -20.57 -13.48 16.29
C ASP A 90 -21.16 -12.08 16.15
N SER A 91 -22.14 -11.78 17.01
CA SER A 91 -22.85 -10.47 17.04
C SER A 91 -21.96 -9.22 17.24
N ARG A 92 -20.66 -9.40 17.53
CA ARG A 92 -19.69 -8.30 17.66
C ARG A 92 -19.21 -7.75 16.32
N PHE A 93 -19.50 -8.42 15.19
CA PHE A 93 -18.96 -8.12 13.86
C PHE A 93 -20.00 -7.95 12.76
#